data_AF-A0A380CSJ9-F1
#
_entry.id   AF-A0A380CSJ9-F1
#
_cell.length_a   1.000
_cell.length_b   1.000
_cell.length_c   1.000
_cell.angle_alpha   90.00
_cell.angle_beta   90.00
_cell.angle_gamma   90.00
#
_symmetry.space_group_name_H-M   'P 1'
#
loop_
_entity.id
_entity.type
_entity.pdbx_description
1 polymer ?
#
loop_
_entity_poly.entity_id
_entity_poly.type
_entity_poly.pdbx_seq_one_letter_code
_entity_poly.pdbx_strand_id
1 'polypeptide(L)'
;MRTKIYFIILLLLVVNRISAQNIDNNKFPNHWIDCVINVIGSYETSTSDWGTITPNFDGQGISCGLIQLNIGQSSFQPFFLSFDQNTLERYMPIYGKKMFEICKLSKKDALIEIDRFQRNTINSKGKTIVKFNDKGEILAKELSTLLQSNEGIHKQKELMIKKANKVWNYTKEWATDIRGKKLSTYINRVLSIL
;
A
#
# COMPACT_ATOMS: atom_id res chain seq x y z
N MET A 1 -4.79 6.17 9.94
CA MET A 1 -3.55 5.39 9.76
C MET A 1 -2.50 6.15 8.95
N ARG A 2 -2.85 6.69 7.77
CA ARG A 2 -1.97 7.53 6.91
C ARG A 2 -1.15 8.59 7.67
N THR A 3 -1.77 9.32 8.59
CA THR A 3 -1.12 10.39 9.36
C THR A 3 0.08 9.92 10.21
N LYS A 4 0.11 8.66 10.65
CA LYS A 4 1.15 8.16 11.57
C LYS A 4 2.47 7.81 10.86
N ILE A 5 2.41 7.26 9.64
CA ILE A 5 3.59 6.88 8.85
C ILE A 5 4.35 8.13 8.36
N TYR A 6 3.63 9.14 7.83
CA TYR A 6 4.25 10.40 7.43
C TYR A 6 4.92 11.12 8.61
N PHE A 7 4.32 11.04 9.80
CA PHE A 7 4.88 11.64 11.01
C PHE A 7 6.20 11.00 11.43
N ILE A 8 6.35 9.69 11.30
CA ILE A 8 7.58 8.97 11.67
C ILE A 8 8.68 9.19 10.63
N ILE A 9 8.37 9.17 9.34
CA ILE A 9 9.35 9.51 8.29
C ILE A 9 9.82 10.96 8.50
N LEU A 10 8.93 11.88 8.81
CA LEU A 10 9.28 13.26 9.17
C LEU A 10 10.15 13.28 10.45
N LEU A 11 9.81 12.53 11.49
CA LEU A 11 10.57 12.46 12.74
C LEU A 11 12.00 11.93 12.50
N LEU A 12 12.16 10.88 11.71
CA LEU A 12 13.47 10.30 11.36
C LEU A 12 14.32 11.27 10.54
N LEU A 13 13.70 12.09 9.69
CA LEU A 13 14.39 13.12 8.90
C LEU A 13 14.76 14.37 9.73
N VAL A 14 13.92 14.73 10.72
CA VAL A 14 14.17 15.83 11.66
C VAL A 14 15.27 15.47 12.67
N VAL A 15 15.23 14.26 13.24
CA VAL A 15 16.21 13.81 14.25
C VAL A 15 17.60 13.64 13.66
N ASN A 16 17.71 13.24 12.39
CA ASN A 16 19.01 13.01 11.77
C ASN A 16 19.73 14.26 11.26
N ARG A 17 19.17 15.47 11.41
CA ARG A 17 19.78 16.78 11.04
C ARG A 17 20.79 16.61 9.89
N ILE A 18 20.32 16.01 8.80
CA ILE A 18 21.23 15.56 7.76
C ILE A 18 21.91 16.82 7.23
N SER A 19 23.22 16.88 7.45
CA SER A 19 24.10 17.88 6.87
C SER A 19 23.86 17.85 5.38
N ALA A 20 23.11 18.84 4.89
CA ALA A 20 22.47 18.85 3.58
C ALA A 20 23.46 19.07 2.42
N GLN A 21 24.73 18.69 2.59
CA GLN A 21 25.79 19.05 1.65
C GLN A 21 26.19 17.91 0.70
N ASN A 22 25.80 16.65 0.92
CA ASN A 22 26.30 15.53 0.10
C ASN A 22 25.28 14.45 -0.30
N ILE A 23 23.97 14.69 -0.17
CA ILE A 23 22.98 13.75 -0.73
C ILE A 23 22.70 14.14 -2.17
N ASP A 24 22.81 13.19 -3.10
CA ASP A 24 22.31 13.35 -4.47
C ASP A 24 20.88 13.89 -4.41
N ASN A 25 20.73 15.16 -4.76
CA ASN A 25 19.63 16.00 -4.30
C ASN A 25 18.25 15.57 -4.83
N ASN A 26 18.16 14.59 -5.73
CA ASN A 26 16.92 14.31 -6.47
C ASN A 26 16.30 12.93 -6.22
N LYS A 27 16.94 12.04 -5.46
CA LYS A 27 16.40 10.68 -5.23
C LYS A 27 16.52 10.24 -3.77
N PHE A 28 15.55 9.45 -3.33
CA PHE A 28 15.60 8.78 -2.05
C PHE A 28 16.79 7.80 -2.01
N PRO A 29 17.62 7.79 -0.95
CA PRO A 29 18.79 6.93 -0.91
C PRO A 29 18.42 5.44 -0.96
N ASN A 30 18.98 4.68 -1.92
CA ASN A 30 18.62 3.27 -2.11
C ASN A 30 18.90 2.41 -0.87
N HIS A 31 19.97 2.69 -0.13
CA HIS A 31 20.31 1.96 1.10
C HIS A 31 19.30 2.17 2.25
N TRP A 32 18.36 3.12 2.11
CA TRP A 32 17.28 3.34 3.09
C TRP A 32 16.03 2.52 2.76
N ILE A 33 15.94 1.94 1.57
CA ILE A 33 14.75 1.21 1.12
C ILE A 33 14.46 0.04 2.07
N ASP A 34 15.47 -0.74 2.45
CA ASP A 34 15.30 -1.88 3.36
C ASP A 34 14.84 -1.43 4.75
N CYS A 35 15.33 -0.28 5.23
CA CYS A 35 14.85 0.33 6.48
C CYS A 35 13.37 0.70 6.38
N VAL A 36 12.96 1.34 5.28
CA VAL A 36 11.56 1.71 5.04
C VAL A 36 10.66 0.47 4.96
N ILE A 37 11.09 -0.58 4.25
CA ILE A 37 10.39 -1.86 4.14
C ILE A 37 10.18 -2.47 5.53
N ASN A 38 11.23 -2.53 6.34
CA ASN A 38 11.17 -3.10 7.68
C ASN A 38 10.26 -2.29 8.61
N VAL A 39 10.35 -0.96 8.56
CA VAL A 39 9.46 -0.09 9.33
C VAL A 39 8.01 -0.32 8.91
N ILE A 40 7.68 -0.25 7.62
CA ILE A 40 6.31 -0.44 7.14
C ILE A 40 5.79 -1.83 7.53
N GLY A 41 6.56 -2.89 7.29
CA GLY A 41 6.17 -4.25 7.65
C GLY A 41 5.91 -4.42 9.15
N SER A 42 6.73 -3.81 10.01
CA SER A 42 6.52 -3.86 11.46
C SER A 42 5.23 -3.17 11.91
N TYR A 43 4.80 -2.12 11.20
CA TYR A 43 3.59 -1.36 11.53
C TYR A 43 2.31 -2.01 11.00
N GLU A 44 2.33 -2.51 9.76
CA GLU A 44 1.11 -2.92 9.06
C GLU A 44 0.71 -4.37 9.36
N THR A 45 1.69 -5.27 9.49
CA THR A 45 1.43 -6.72 9.47
C THR A 45 2.05 -7.46 10.64
N SER A 46 2.77 -6.78 11.56
CA SER A 46 3.62 -7.39 12.61
C SER A 46 4.70 -8.37 12.08
N THR A 47 4.72 -8.63 10.77
CA THR A 47 5.60 -9.51 10.02
C THR A 47 5.86 -8.90 8.65
N SER A 48 7.07 -9.01 8.11
CA SER A 48 7.41 -8.52 6.75
C SER A 48 6.86 -9.41 5.62
N ASP A 49 5.62 -9.89 5.76
CA ASP A 49 4.98 -10.79 4.80
C ASP A 49 4.43 -10.03 3.59
N TRP A 50 4.96 -10.35 2.43
CA TRP A 50 4.59 -9.75 1.15
C TRP A 50 3.25 -10.25 0.61
N GLY A 51 2.75 -11.38 1.13
CA GLY A 51 1.55 -12.07 0.63
C GLY A 51 0.32 -11.95 1.51
N THR A 52 0.36 -11.18 2.61
CA THR A 52 -0.79 -11.08 3.52
C THR A 52 -2.04 -10.60 2.78
N ILE A 53 -3.11 -11.41 2.79
CA ILE A 53 -4.41 -11.05 2.25
C ILE A 53 -5.44 -11.03 3.38
N THR A 54 -6.18 -9.93 3.50
CA THR A 54 -7.24 -9.78 4.50
C THR A 54 -8.57 -9.40 3.87
N PRO A 55 -9.69 -9.90 4.42
CA PRO A 55 -11.03 -9.54 3.94
C PRO A 55 -11.39 -8.09 4.33
N ASN A 56 -12.56 -7.65 3.88
CA ASN A 56 -13.11 -6.31 4.03
C ASN A 56 -13.54 -5.99 5.46
N PHE A 57 -12.59 -5.68 6.33
CA PHE A 57 -12.88 -5.37 7.74
C PHE A 57 -13.34 -3.93 7.98
N ASP A 58 -13.05 -3.00 7.07
CA ASP A 58 -13.26 -1.54 7.23
C ASP A 58 -13.93 -0.85 6.04
N GLY A 59 -14.57 -1.62 5.15
CA GLY A 59 -15.23 -1.10 3.95
C GLY A 59 -14.28 -0.78 2.79
N GLN A 60 -12.99 -1.13 2.89
CA GLN A 60 -12.01 -0.90 1.80
C GLN A 60 -11.90 -2.06 0.79
N GLY A 61 -12.70 -3.11 0.94
CA GLY A 61 -12.60 -4.32 0.14
C GLY A 61 -11.48 -5.24 0.66
N ILE A 62 -10.82 -5.98 -0.22
CA ILE A 62 -9.67 -6.81 0.17
C ILE A 62 -8.45 -5.91 0.37
N SER A 63 -7.69 -6.15 1.44
CA SER A 63 -6.37 -5.53 1.65
C SER A 63 -5.26 -6.55 1.45
N CYS A 64 -4.23 -6.15 0.70
CA CYS A 64 -3.23 -7.04 0.10
C CYS A 64 -1.80 -6.56 0.33
N GLY A 65 -0.93 -7.51 0.65
CA GLY A 65 0.52 -7.37 0.65
C GLY A 65 1.07 -6.46 1.75
N LEU A 66 2.39 -6.21 1.67
CA LEU A 66 3.14 -5.54 2.72
C LEU A 66 2.65 -4.11 2.99
N ILE A 67 2.16 -3.44 1.95
CA ILE A 67 1.74 -2.02 2.00
C ILE A 67 0.23 -1.83 2.02
N GLN A 68 -0.53 -2.90 2.33
CA GLN A 68 -1.99 -2.88 2.50
C GLN A 68 -2.72 -2.23 1.32
N LEU A 69 -2.41 -2.70 0.11
CA LEU A 69 -3.10 -2.28 -1.11
C LEU A 69 -4.56 -2.69 -1.05
N ASN A 70 -5.48 -1.78 -1.36
CA ASN A 70 -6.91 -2.08 -1.33
C ASN A 70 -7.68 -1.29 -2.41
N ILE A 71 -8.93 -1.71 -2.62
CA ILE A 71 -9.80 -1.14 -3.66
C ILE A 71 -10.45 0.14 -3.18
N GLY A 72 -10.81 0.24 -1.90
CA GLY A 72 -11.46 1.42 -1.31
C GLY A 72 -10.61 2.71 -1.42
N GLN A 73 -9.28 2.56 -1.42
CA GLN A 73 -8.33 3.66 -1.64
C GLN A 73 -7.82 3.74 -3.08
N SER A 74 -8.34 2.90 -3.99
CA SER A 74 -7.90 2.79 -5.39
C SER A 74 -6.40 2.56 -5.55
N SER A 75 -5.73 1.97 -4.54
CA SER A 75 -4.30 1.67 -4.58
C SER A 75 -4.02 0.30 -5.19
N PHE A 76 -4.95 -0.65 -5.04
CA PHE A 76 -4.81 -2.01 -5.56
C PHE A 76 -5.02 -2.09 -7.08
N GLN A 77 -6.03 -1.42 -7.62
CA GLN A 77 -6.40 -1.49 -9.04
C GLN A 77 -5.23 -1.15 -9.99
N PRO A 78 -4.56 0.01 -9.89
CA PRO A 78 -3.44 0.32 -10.78
C PRO A 78 -2.23 -0.59 -10.57
N PHE A 79 -2.04 -1.11 -9.35
CA PHE A 79 -0.98 -2.07 -9.07
C PHE A 79 -1.24 -3.41 -9.76
N PHE A 80 -2.45 -3.96 -9.61
CA PHE A 80 -2.85 -5.23 -10.21
C PHE A 80 -2.88 -5.18 -11.75
N LEU A 81 -3.35 -4.06 -12.31
CA LEU A 81 -3.35 -3.85 -13.76
C LEU A 81 -1.95 -3.68 -14.37
N SER A 82 -0.90 -3.56 -13.54
CA SER A 82 0.47 -3.46 -14.03
C SER A 82 1.12 -4.81 -14.33
N PHE A 83 0.51 -5.92 -13.90
CA PHE A 83 0.99 -7.26 -14.24
C PHE A 83 0.56 -7.64 -15.66
N ASP A 84 1.45 -8.30 -16.39
CA ASP A 84 1.12 -8.88 -17.68
C ASP A 84 0.25 -10.15 -17.51
N GLN A 85 -0.43 -10.53 -18.58
CA GLN A 85 -1.36 -11.66 -18.58
C GLN A 85 -0.67 -13.00 -18.25
N ASN A 86 0.56 -13.24 -18.71
CA ASN A 86 1.27 -14.49 -18.45
C ASN A 86 1.60 -14.64 -16.97
N THR A 87 1.98 -13.54 -16.32
CA THR A 87 2.22 -13.50 -14.87
C THR A 87 0.93 -13.81 -14.10
N LEU A 88 -0.20 -13.22 -14.51
CA LEU A 88 -1.50 -13.49 -13.88
C LEU A 88 -1.95 -14.94 -14.07
N GLU A 89 -1.81 -15.52 -15.25
CA GLU A 89 -2.18 -16.91 -15.53
C GLU A 89 -1.29 -17.90 -14.76
N ARG A 90 0.00 -17.58 -14.58
CA ARG A 90 0.94 -18.41 -13.81
C ARG A 90 0.60 -18.48 -12.33
N TYR A 91 0.31 -17.34 -11.70
CA TYR A 91 0.15 -17.25 -10.24
C TYR A 91 -1.29 -17.20 -9.76
N MET A 92 -2.23 -16.85 -10.65
CA MET A 92 -3.67 -16.79 -10.37
C MET A 92 -4.49 -17.50 -11.46
N PRO A 93 -4.30 -18.82 -11.66
CA PRO A 93 -4.89 -19.55 -12.78
C PRO A 93 -6.43 -19.56 -12.77
N ILE A 94 -7.08 -19.46 -11.62
CA ILE A 94 -8.54 -19.56 -11.49
C ILE A 94 -9.18 -18.17 -11.55
N TYR A 95 -8.71 -17.23 -10.72
CA TYR A 95 -9.35 -15.92 -10.57
C TYR A 95 -8.57 -14.74 -11.16
N GLY A 96 -7.37 -14.94 -11.70
CA GLY A 96 -6.54 -13.87 -12.26
C GLY A 96 -7.26 -13.03 -13.31
N LYS A 97 -7.90 -13.69 -14.30
CA LYS A 97 -8.69 -13.01 -15.34
C LYS A 97 -9.88 -12.24 -14.76
N LYS A 98 -10.63 -12.84 -13.82
CA LYS A 98 -11.78 -12.18 -13.19
C LYS A 98 -11.33 -10.96 -12.36
N MET A 99 -10.22 -11.07 -11.63
CA MET A 99 -9.65 -9.97 -10.88
C MET A 99 -9.14 -8.84 -11.77
N PHE A 100 -8.57 -9.16 -12.92
CA PHE A 100 -8.17 -8.16 -13.90
C PHE A 100 -9.36 -7.34 -14.38
N GLU A 101 -10.48 -7.99 -14.71
CA GLU A 101 -11.71 -7.30 -15.10
C GLU A 101 -12.32 -6.50 -13.96
N ILE A 102 -12.33 -7.03 -12.72
CA ILE A 102 -12.75 -6.29 -11.53
C ILE A 102 -11.92 -5.01 -11.36
N CYS A 103 -10.60 -5.08 -11.56
CA CYS A 103 -9.72 -3.92 -11.36
C CYS A 103 -9.95 -2.80 -12.39
N LYS A 104 -10.56 -3.08 -13.55
CA LYS A 104 -10.95 -2.07 -14.55
C LYS A 104 -12.24 -1.32 -14.21
N LEU A 105 -13.06 -1.86 -13.30
CA LEU A 105 -14.33 -1.25 -12.93
C LEU A 105 -14.13 0.05 -12.15
N SER A 106 -15.22 0.82 -12.00
CA SER A 106 -15.26 1.92 -11.04
C SER A 106 -14.99 1.39 -9.63
N LYS A 107 -14.44 2.22 -8.74
CA LYS A 107 -14.18 1.81 -7.34
C LYS A 107 -15.44 1.20 -6.69
N LYS A 108 -16.60 1.81 -6.90
CA LYS A 108 -17.87 1.35 -6.31
C LYS A 108 -18.22 -0.06 -6.80
N ASP A 109 -18.14 -0.28 -8.10
CA ASP A 109 -18.51 -1.57 -8.70
C ASP A 109 -17.48 -2.67 -8.38
N ALA A 110 -16.20 -2.31 -8.34
CA ALA A 110 -15.14 -3.21 -7.91
C ALA A 110 -15.36 -3.70 -6.46
N LEU A 111 -15.76 -2.81 -5.55
CA LEU A 111 -16.09 -3.19 -4.17
C LEU A 111 -17.28 -4.16 -4.11
N ILE A 112 -18.33 -3.94 -4.91
CA ILE A 112 -19.48 -4.84 -4.98
C ILE A 112 -19.07 -6.24 -5.45
N GLU A 113 -18.25 -6.33 -6.50
CA GLU A 113 -17.79 -7.62 -7.03
C GLU A 113 -16.91 -8.37 -6.02
N ILE A 114 -16.12 -7.64 -5.23
CA ILE A 114 -15.21 -8.19 -4.23
C ILE A 114 -15.95 -8.69 -2.99
N ASP A 115 -17.08 -8.08 -2.66
CA ASP A 115 -17.95 -8.54 -1.58
C ASP A 115 -18.51 -9.96 -1.84
N ARG A 116 -18.64 -10.35 -3.12
CA ARG A 116 -19.08 -11.71 -3.51
C ARG A 116 -18.10 -12.82 -3.11
N PHE A 117 -16.85 -12.50 -2.76
CA PHE A 117 -15.85 -13.45 -2.27
C PHE A 117 -15.85 -13.58 -0.75
N GLN A 118 -16.77 -12.91 -0.08
CA GLN A 118 -16.74 -12.74 1.37
C GLN A 118 -18.07 -13.14 1.99
N ARG A 119 -18.07 -13.31 3.31
CA ARG A 119 -19.24 -13.60 4.12
C ARG A 119 -19.12 -12.92 5.47
N ASN A 120 -20.26 -12.47 5.98
CA ASN A 120 -20.38 -11.93 7.33
C ASN A 120 -20.65 -13.07 8.31
N THR A 121 -19.93 -13.06 9.43
CA THR A 121 -20.11 -14.00 10.54
C THR A 121 -20.19 -13.21 11.85
N ILE A 122 -20.86 -13.75 12.86
CA ILE A 122 -20.93 -13.10 14.18
C ILE A 122 -19.98 -13.86 15.12
N ASN A 123 -19.12 -13.13 15.83
CA ASN A 123 -18.24 -13.74 16.83
C ASN A 123 -18.95 -13.94 18.18
N SER A 124 -18.27 -14.59 19.13
CA SER A 124 -18.79 -14.83 20.49
C SER A 124 -19.15 -13.56 21.28
N LYS A 125 -18.73 -12.38 20.81
CA LYS A 125 -19.04 -11.08 21.42
C LYS A 125 -20.16 -10.34 20.67
N GLY A 126 -20.85 -10.99 19.73
CA GLY A 126 -21.91 -10.36 18.94
C GLY A 126 -21.42 -9.39 17.86
N LYS A 127 -20.11 -9.32 17.60
CA LYS A 127 -19.53 -8.43 16.57
C LYS A 127 -19.49 -9.13 15.22
N THR A 128 -19.93 -8.44 14.17
CA THR A 128 -19.75 -8.87 12.78
C THR A 128 -18.27 -8.91 12.41
N ILE A 129 -17.84 -10.05 11.89
CA ILE A 129 -16.52 -10.31 11.32
C ILE A 129 -16.73 -10.74 9.87
N VAL A 130 -15.98 -10.10 8.97
CA VAL A 130 -15.92 -10.50 7.57
C VAL A 130 -14.87 -11.58 7.39
N LYS A 131 -15.23 -12.67 6.73
CA LYS A 131 -14.34 -13.77 6.36
C LYS A 131 -14.44 -14.04 4.88
N PHE A 132 -13.44 -14.69 4.30
CA PHE A 132 -13.58 -15.25 2.97
C PHE A 132 -14.61 -16.39 2.98
N ASN A 133 -15.37 -16.50 1.89
CA ASN A 133 -16.11 -17.72 1.55
C ASN A 133 -15.19 -18.66 0.76
N ASP A 134 -15.67 -19.84 0.36
CA ASP A 134 -14.83 -20.85 -0.29
C ASP A 134 -14.14 -20.34 -1.58
N LYS A 135 -14.83 -19.49 -2.35
CA LYS A 135 -14.25 -18.83 -3.53
C LYS A 135 -13.21 -17.77 -3.12
N GLY A 136 -13.49 -17.03 -2.06
CA GLY A 136 -12.58 -16.04 -1.49
C GLY A 136 -11.29 -16.63 -0.95
N GLU A 137 -11.34 -17.81 -0.34
CA GLU A 137 -10.13 -18.50 0.16
C GLU A 137 -9.20 -18.88 -1.00
N ILE A 138 -9.76 -19.37 -2.11
CA ILE A 138 -9.00 -19.67 -3.33
C ILE A 138 -8.41 -18.38 -3.92
N LEU A 139 -9.21 -17.32 -4.06
CA LEU A 139 -8.76 -16.01 -4.52
C LEU A 139 -7.62 -15.46 -3.65
N ALA A 140 -7.77 -15.52 -2.32
CA ALA A 140 -6.78 -15.03 -1.37
C ALA A 140 -5.47 -15.82 -1.49
N LYS A 141 -5.53 -17.14 -1.66
CA LYS A 141 -4.35 -17.98 -1.87
C LYS A 141 -3.61 -17.63 -3.17
N GLU A 142 -4.35 -17.45 -4.26
CA GLU A 142 -3.78 -17.04 -5.56
C GLU A 142 -3.14 -15.64 -5.48
N LEU A 143 -3.83 -14.67 -4.88
CA LEU A 143 -3.29 -13.33 -4.64
C LEU A 143 -2.02 -13.38 -3.78
N SER A 144 -2.04 -14.13 -2.68
CA SER A 144 -0.87 -14.30 -1.81
C SER A 144 0.32 -14.86 -2.60
N THR A 145 0.06 -15.83 -3.48
CA THR A 145 1.09 -16.47 -4.32
C THR A 145 1.67 -15.48 -5.33
N LEU A 146 0.81 -14.71 -6.01
CA LEU A 146 1.26 -13.63 -6.91
C LEU A 146 2.11 -12.59 -6.17
N LEU A 147 1.69 -12.16 -4.98
CA LEU A 147 2.37 -11.09 -4.26
C LEU A 147 3.70 -11.53 -3.63
N GLN A 148 3.85 -12.82 -3.30
CA GLN A 148 5.10 -13.41 -2.82
C GLN A 148 6.05 -13.82 -3.97
N SER A 149 5.60 -13.78 -5.23
CA SER A 149 6.48 -14.04 -6.37
C SER A 149 7.55 -12.94 -6.52
N ASN A 150 8.61 -13.23 -7.25
CA ASN A 150 9.66 -12.24 -7.53
C ASN A 150 9.08 -11.00 -8.24
N GLU A 151 8.17 -11.21 -9.18
CA GLU A 151 7.45 -10.15 -9.90
C GLU A 151 6.55 -9.33 -8.96
N GLY A 152 5.83 -10.01 -8.06
CA GLY A 152 4.99 -9.38 -7.04
C GLY A 152 5.80 -8.51 -6.07
N ILE A 153 6.86 -9.08 -5.48
CA ILE A 153 7.76 -8.37 -4.57
C ILE A 153 8.42 -7.18 -5.28
N HIS A 154 8.88 -7.37 -6.52
CA HIS A 154 9.50 -6.30 -7.29
C HIS A 154 8.54 -5.13 -7.48
N LYS A 155 7.32 -5.37 -7.95
CA LYS A 155 6.30 -4.31 -8.12
C LYS A 155 5.91 -3.63 -6.81
N GLN A 156 5.82 -4.39 -5.71
CA GLN A 156 5.56 -3.80 -4.39
C GLN A 156 6.72 -2.86 -3.99
N LYS A 157 7.97 -3.26 -4.21
CA LYS A 157 9.16 -2.42 -3.99
C LYS A 157 9.16 -1.18 -4.86
N GLU A 158 8.88 -1.30 -6.16
CA GLU A 158 8.76 -0.15 -7.07
C GLU A 158 7.74 0.88 -6.57
N LEU A 159 6.57 0.41 -6.13
CA LEU A 159 5.53 1.28 -5.60
C LEU A 159 5.97 1.96 -4.29
N MET A 160 6.66 1.25 -3.40
CA MET A 160 7.25 1.84 -2.19
C MET A 160 8.31 2.90 -2.52
N ILE A 161 9.22 2.61 -3.45
CA ILE A 161 10.25 3.56 -3.89
C ILE A 161 9.61 4.82 -4.48
N LYS A 162 8.58 4.66 -5.30
CA LYS A 162 7.81 5.80 -5.85
C LYS A 162 7.19 6.65 -4.74
N LYS A 163 6.59 6.03 -3.73
CA LYS A 163 6.04 6.73 -2.56
C LYS A 163 7.12 7.41 -1.73
N ALA A 164 8.24 6.73 -1.47
CA ALA A 164 9.37 7.25 -0.71
C ALA A 164 9.99 8.48 -1.40
N ASN A 165 10.19 8.43 -2.71
CA ASN A 165 10.66 9.58 -3.49
C ASN A 165 9.71 10.78 -3.41
N LYS A 166 8.39 10.53 -3.45
CA LYS A 166 7.39 11.61 -3.29
C LYS A 166 7.50 12.26 -1.90
N VAL A 167 7.62 11.47 -0.84
CA VAL A 167 7.79 11.97 0.54
C VAL A 167 9.12 12.71 0.72
N TRP A 168 10.19 12.18 0.15
CA TRP A 168 11.51 12.81 0.16
C TRP A 168 11.47 14.19 -0.48
N ASN A 169 10.83 14.31 -1.65
CA ASN A 169 10.67 15.59 -2.32
C ASN A 169 9.87 16.60 -1.48
N TYR A 170 8.76 16.19 -0.87
CA TYR A 170 8.01 17.07 0.04
C TYR A 170 8.82 17.48 1.27
N THR A 171 9.64 16.59 1.81
CA THR A 171 10.49 16.91 2.97
C THR A 171 11.55 17.95 2.60
N LYS A 172 12.14 17.86 1.40
CA LYS A 172 13.07 18.87 0.90
C LYS A 172 12.39 20.23 0.67
N GLU A 173 11.21 20.22 0.04
CA GLU A 173 10.41 21.44 -0.15
C GLU A 173 10.13 22.09 1.21
N TRP A 174 9.66 21.31 2.18
CA TRP A 174 9.43 21.77 3.55
C TRP A 174 10.67 22.34 4.23
N ALA A 175 11.80 21.62 4.14
CA ALA A 175 13.05 22.05 4.74
C ALA A 175 13.56 23.37 4.14
N THR A 176 13.23 23.63 2.87
CA THR A 176 13.54 24.88 2.16
C THR A 176 12.58 25.99 2.57
N ASP A 177 11.28 25.71 2.64
CA ASP A 177 10.23 26.68 3.00
C ASP A 177 10.34 27.16 4.47
N ILE A 178 10.68 26.26 5.40
CA ILE A 178 10.92 26.64 6.81
C ILE A 178 12.11 27.59 6.92
N ARG A 179 13.15 27.40 6.11
CA ARG A 179 14.30 28.32 6.05
C ARG A 179 13.91 29.67 5.41
N GLY A 180 12.73 29.76 4.77
CA GLY A 180 12.25 30.91 3.97
C GLY A 180 11.05 31.72 4.50
N LYS A 181 10.57 31.52 5.75
CA LYS A 181 9.53 32.37 6.43
C LYS A 181 8.05 32.30 5.97
N LYS A 182 7.52 31.21 5.38
CA LYS A 182 6.03 31.06 5.23
C LYS A 182 5.49 29.68 5.62
N LEU A 183 5.32 29.45 6.93
CA LEU A 183 4.77 28.22 7.51
C LEU A 183 3.27 27.99 7.17
N SER A 184 2.49 29.07 6.98
CA SER A 184 1.02 29.00 6.83
C SER A 184 0.55 28.42 5.49
N THR A 185 1.31 28.60 4.41
CA THR A 185 0.97 28.04 3.09
C THR A 185 1.13 26.51 3.06
N TYR A 186 1.99 25.97 3.92
CA TYR A 186 2.41 24.57 3.89
C TYR A 186 1.39 23.63 4.56
N ILE A 187 0.81 24.03 5.69
CA ILE A 187 -0.19 23.22 6.43
C ILE A 187 -1.37 22.87 5.51
N ASN A 188 -1.86 23.84 4.75
CA ASN A 188 -2.97 23.64 3.82
C ASN A 188 -2.61 22.69 2.67
N ARG A 189 -1.33 22.64 2.26
CA ARG A 189 -0.87 21.80 1.15
C ARG A 189 -0.62 20.35 1.58
N VAL A 190 -0.05 20.12 2.77
CA VAL A 190 0.08 18.76 3.33
C VAL A 190 -1.27 18.12 3.60
N LEU A 191 -2.23 18.88 4.12
CA LEU A 191 -3.60 18.39 4.34
C LEU A 191 -4.31 18.00 3.03
N SER A 192 -3.92 18.57 1.89
CA SER A 192 -4.49 18.20 0.58
C SER A 192 -3.95 16.89 -0.01
N ILE A 193 -2.85 16.36 0.53
CA ILE A 193 -2.16 15.15 0.04
C ILE A 193 -2.49 13.92 0.89
N LEU A 194 -2.91 14.13 2.14
CA LEU A 194 -3.30 13.07 3.10
C LEU A 194 -4.72 12.55 2.83
#